data_AF-H6Q7Y2-F1
#
_entry.id   AF-H6Q7Y2-F1
#
_cell.length_a   1.000
_cell.length_b   1.000
_cell.length_c   1.000
_cell.angle_alpha   90.00
_cell.angle_beta   90.00
_cell.angle_gamma   90.00
#
_symmetry.space_group_name_H-M   'P 1'
#
loop_
_entity.id
_entity.type
_entity.pdbx_description
1 polymer ?
#
loop_
_entity_poly.entity_id
_entity_poly.type
_entity_poly.pdbx_seq_one_letter_code
_entity_poly.pdbx_strand_id
1 'polypeptide(L)'
;MLTLRALLALVGAVLATAAVALAVFGSIQHADPYTKNVAEAIAAGKPAKAPNPVLIIAYRVYYARGDAAHPYVLTDKPDVFPPLYALGVGNNCPPQIPQALLNKTYTAANNTVHATGCSYVLPYVEGSKITHYVALCRGGTDLRAEVVEGDYGFVIRAVLVDC
;
A
#
# COMPACT_ATOMS: atom_id res chain seq x y z
N MET A 1 38.91 23.72 -24.40
CA MET A 1 37.73 23.60 -25.27
C MET A 1 37.31 22.13 -25.30
N LEU A 2 36.23 21.75 -24.61
CA LEU A 2 35.66 20.41 -24.79
C LEU A 2 35.12 20.32 -26.22
N THR A 3 35.56 19.32 -26.98
CA THR A 3 35.04 19.08 -28.32
C THR A 3 33.64 18.47 -28.22
N LEU A 4 32.78 18.71 -29.22
CA LEU A 4 31.40 18.18 -29.28
C LEU A 4 31.33 16.66 -29.01
N ARG A 5 32.35 15.91 -29.45
CA ARG A 5 32.50 14.47 -29.19
C ARG A 5 32.69 14.13 -27.72
N ALA A 6 33.47 14.92 -26.98
CA ALA A 6 33.66 14.71 -25.55
C ALA A 6 32.37 14.98 -24.77
N LEU A 7 31.57 15.96 -25.20
CA LEU A 7 30.25 16.25 -24.63
C LEU A 7 29.26 15.12 -24.86
N LEU A 8 29.19 14.57 -26.07
CA LEU A 8 28.33 13.41 -26.39
C LEU A 8 28.72 12.16 -25.60
N ALA A 9 30.02 11.90 -25.46
CA ALA A 9 30.51 10.77 -24.66
C ALA A 9 30.15 10.92 -23.17
N LEU A 10 30.26 12.13 -22.62
CA LEU A 10 29.89 12.43 -21.24
C LEU A 10 28.39 12.21 -21.02
N VAL A 11 27.53 12.72 -21.91
CA VAL A 11 26.07 12.54 -21.83
C VAL A 11 25.69 11.06 -21.92
N GLY A 12 26.32 10.31 -22.84
CA GLY A 12 26.10 8.87 -22.96
C GLY A 12 26.46 8.11 -21.68
N ALA A 13 27.59 8.45 -21.05
CA ALA A 13 28.02 7.86 -19.78
C ALA A 13 27.04 8.18 -18.64
N VAL A 14 26.57 9.43 -18.54
CA VAL A 14 25.59 9.83 -17.52
C VAL A 14 24.27 9.07 -17.69
N LEU A 15 23.77 8.95 -18.92
CA LEU A 15 22.53 8.20 -19.20
C LEU A 15 22.67 6.71 -18.89
N ALA A 16 23.80 6.09 -19.22
CA ALA A 16 24.06 4.70 -18.87
C ALA A 16 24.09 4.51 -17.35
N THR A 17 24.72 5.44 -16.62
CA THR A 17 24.79 5.38 -15.15
C THR A 17 23.40 5.54 -14.52
N ALA A 18 22.58 6.47 -15.04
CA ALA A 18 21.21 6.66 -14.60
C ALA A 18 20.32 5.44 -14.88
N ALA A 19 20.47 4.81 -16.04
CA ALA A 19 19.73 3.60 -16.39
C ALA A 19 20.09 2.42 -15.47
N VAL A 20 21.39 2.22 -15.19
CA VAL A 20 21.86 1.20 -14.24
C VAL A 20 21.34 1.50 -12.82
N ALA A 21 21.40 2.75 -12.38
CA ALA A 21 20.85 3.15 -11.09
C ALA A 21 19.35 2.84 -11.00
N LEU A 22 18.55 3.20 -12.00
CA LEU A 22 17.12 2.89 -12.05
C LEU A 22 16.84 1.38 -12.06
N ALA A 23 17.63 0.59 -12.79
CA ALA A 23 17.49 -0.86 -12.80
C ALA A 23 17.82 -1.48 -11.43
N VAL A 24 18.85 -0.98 -10.74
CA VAL A 24 19.23 -1.40 -9.39
C VAL A 24 18.18 -0.96 -8.37
N PHE A 25 17.65 0.26 -8.46
CA PHE A 25 16.54 0.71 -7.60
C PHE A 25 15.27 -0.11 -7.84
N GLY A 26 14.95 -0.43 -9.09
CA GLY A 26 13.81 -1.28 -9.44
C GLY A 26 13.95 -2.72 -8.92
N SER A 27 15.16 -3.29 -8.95
CA SER A 27 15.41 -4.63 -8.41
C SER A 27 15.40 -4.66 -6.88
N ILE A 28 15.91 -3.62 -6.22
CA ILE A 28 15.84 -3.46 -4.75
C ILE A 28 14.39 -3.24 -4.29
N GLN A 29 13.57 -2.48 -5.04
CA GLN A 29 12.13 -2.35 -4.79
C GLN A 29 11.36 -3.67 -4.98
N HIS A 30 11.88 -4.58 -5.82
CA HIS A 30 11.37 -5.94 -5.99
C HIS A 30 11.95 -6.97 -5.01
N ALA A 31 12.95 -6.61 -4.22
CA ALA A 31 13.75 -7.56 -3.45
C ALA A 31 13.06 -8.15 -2.20
N ASP A 32 11.84 -7.71 -1.86
CA ASP A 32 11.05 -8.37 -0.82
C ASP A 32 9.71 -8.91 -1.37
N PRO A 33 9.75 -10.05 -2.08
CA PRO A 33 8.54 -10.72 -2.56
C PRO A 33 7.64 -11.18 -1.40
N TYR A 34 8.20 -11.40 -0.20
CA TYR A 34 7.43 -11.87 0.95
C TYR A 34 6.53 -10.75 1.49
N THR A 35 7.05 -9.54 1.62
CA THR A 35 6.25 -8.36 2.00
C THR A 35 5.11 -8.10 1.01
N LYS A 36 5.33 -8.32 -0.29
CA LYS A 36 4.25 -8.20 -1.30
C LYS A 36 3.20 -9.29 -1.13
N ASN A 37 3.62 -10.55 -1.09
CA ASN A 37 2.72 -11.70 -0.97
C ASN A 37 1.89 -11.64 0.32
N VAL A 38 2.50 -11.22 1.43
CA VAL A 38 1.79 -11.02 2.70
C VAL A 38 0.71 -9.94 2.55
N ALA A 39 1.03 -8.80 1.96
CA ALA A 39 0.06 -7.73 1.75
C ALA A 39 -1.10 -8.16 0.84
N GLU A 40 -0.81 -8.86 -0.26
CA GLU A 40 -1.82 -9.40 -1.17
C GLU A 40 -2.72 -10.45 -0.49
N ALA A 41 -2.13 -11.33 0.33
CA ALA A 41 -2.88 -12.31 1.11
C ALA A 41 -3.79 -11.63 2.14
N ILE A 42 -3.29 -10.64 2.87
CA ILE A 42 -4.09 -9.82 3.79
C ILE A 42 -5.21 -9.10 3.03
N ALA A 43 -4.92 -8.51 1.88
CA ALA A 43 -5.93 -7.85 1.03
C ALA A 43 -7.07 -8.81 0.67
N ALA A 44 -6.72 -10.06 0.39
CA ALA A 44 -7.66 -11.15 0.09
C ALA A 44 -8.33 -11.76 1.34
N GLY A 45 -7.97 -11.35 2.56
CA GLY A 45 -8.47 -11.94 3.81
C GLY A 45 -7.99 -13.37 4.03
N LYS A 46 -6.76 -13.69 3.60
CA LYS A 46 -6.15 -15.01 3.70
C LYS A 46 -4.94 -15.01 4.65
N PRO A 47 -4.63 -16.15 5.29
CA PRO A 47 -3.41 -16.28 6.07
C PRO A 47 -2.16 -16.22 5.17
N ALA A 48 -1.06 -15.73 5.72
CA ALA A 48 0.21 -15.58 5.03
C ALA A 48 1.38 -15.99 5.93
N LYS A 49 2.39 -16.63 5.34
CA LYS A 49 3.64 -16.96 6.04
C LYS A 49 4.82 -16.26 5.39
N ALA A 50 5.67 -15.67 6.21
CA ALA A 50 6.91 -15.04 5.79
C ALA A 50 8.10 -15.77 6.45
N PRO A 51 9.22 -15.95 5.74
CA PRO A 51 10.42 -16.57 6.31
C PRO A 51 11.10 -15.70 7.37
N ASN A 52 10.88 -14.39 7.31
CA ASN A 52 11.37 -13.42 8.29
C ASN A 52 10.19 -12.60 8.85
N PRO A 53 10.30 -12.07 10.07
CA PRO A 53 9.27 -11.20 10.63
C PRO A 53 9.00 -10.00 9.74
N VAL A 54 7.73 -9.76 9.46
CA VAL A 54 7.25 -8.60 8.70
C VAL A 54 6.51 -7.67 9.65
N LEU A 55 6.89 -6.39 9.68
CA LEU A 55 6.21 -5.37 10.48
C LEU A 55 4.87 -4.96 9.86
N ILE A 56 3.90 -4.65 10.73
CA ILE A 56 2.60 -4.12 10.36
C ILE A 56 2.37 -2.78 11.05
N ILE A 57 2.02 -1.78 10.26
CA ILE A 57 1.65 -0.44 10.71
C ILE A 57 0.21 -0.17 10.29
N ALA A 58 -0.65 0.18 11.24
CA ALA A 58 -2.01 0.63 10.94
C ALA A 58 -2.02 2.15 10.75
N TYR A 59 -2.52 2.60 9.60
CA TYR A 59 -2.77 4.01 9.34
C TYR A 59 -4.27 4.29 9.45
N ARG A 60 -4.63 5.24 10.31
CA ARG A 60 -5.98 5.76 10.33
C ARG A 60 -6.22 6.61 9.09
N VAL A 61 -7.27 6.30 8.36
CA VAL A 61 -7.65 6.97 7.12
C VAL A 61 -9.16 7.16 7.07
N TYR A 62 -9.61 7.99 6.14
CA TYR A 62 -11.01 8.32 5.93
C TYR A 62 -11.30 8.36 4.44
N TYR A 63 -12.59 8.42 4.10
CA TYR A 63 -13.04 8.75 2.76
C TYR A 63 -13.76 10.08 2.76
N ALA A 64 -13.41 10.92 1.81
CA ALA A 64 -14.12 12.14 1.49
C ALA A 64 -14.98 11.96 0.23
N ARG A 65 -16.01 12.80 0.09
CA ARG A 65 -16.82 12.83 -1.12
C ARG A 65 -15.99 13.33 -2.30
N GLY A 66 -15.93 12.53 -3.37
CA GLY A 66 -15.24 12.88 -4.60
C GLY A 66 -16.19 13.36 -5.71
N ASP A 67 -15.84 13.05 -6.95
CA ASP A 67 -16.61 13.43 -8.15
C ASP A 67 -17.59 12.32 -8.60
N ALA A 68 -18.31 12.54 -9.70
CA ALA A 68 -19.30 11.59 -10.20
C ALA A 68 -18.70 10.23 -10.65
N ALA A 69 -17.44 10.21 -11.09
CA ALA A 69 -16.74 8.99 -11.49
C ALA A 69 -16.05 8.30 -10.30
N HIS A 70 -15.67 9.09 -9.29
CA HIS A 70 -14.91 8.71 -8.11
C HIS A 70 -15.65 9.20 -6.86
N PRO A 71 -16.78 8.57 -6.50
CA PRO A 71 -17.66 9.10 -5.46
C PRO A 71 -16.99 9.20 -4.08
N TYR A 72 -15.96 8.39 -3.83
CA TYR A 72 -15.20 8.36 -2.58
C TYR A 72 -13.71 8.36 -2.84
N VAL A 73 -13.00 9.34 -2.27
CA VAL A 73 -11.53 9.44 -2.35
C VAL A 73 -10.89 9.34 -0.98
N LEU A 74 -9.79 8.60 -0.87
CA LEU A 74 -9.08 8.38 0.39
C LEU A 74 -8.49 9.70 0.89
N THR A 75 -8.60 9.97 2.18
CA THR A 75 -8.10 11.20 2.82
C THR A 75 -7.62 10.91 4.24
N ASP A 76 -6.85 11.83 4.81
CA ASP A 76 -6.37 11.79 6.19
C ASP A 76 -7.26 12.60 7.15
N LYS A 77 -8.33 13.24 6.63
CA LYS A 77 -9.27 14.05 7.41
C LYS A 77 -10.64 13.39 7.54
N PRO A 78 -11.31 13.48 8.70
CA PRO A 78 -12.69 13.00 8.86
C PRO A 78 -13.65 13.65 7.87
N ASP A 79 -14.54 12.85 7.27
CA ASP A 79 -15.62 13.33 6.39
C ASP A 79 -16.80 12.34 6.39
N VAL A 80 -16.94 11.51 5.35
CA VAL A 80 -18.19 10.77 5.07
C VAL A 80 -18.37 9.53 5.94
N PHE A 81 -17.29 8.75 6.11
CA PHE A 81 -17.32 7.49 6.84
C PHE A 81 -16.60 7.59 8.20
N PRO A 82 -16.92 6.68 9.15
CA PRO A 82 -16.12 6.51 10.36
C PRO A 82 -14.64 6.27 10.05
N PRO A 83 -13.74 6.43 11.04
CA PRO A 83 -12.33 6.13 10.85
C PRO A 83 -12.13 4.69 10.33
N LEU A 84 -11.46 4.58 9.19
CA LEU A 84 -11.04 3.31 8.60
C LEU A 84 -9.55 3.12 8.84
N TYR A 85 -9.07 1.92 8.55
CA TYR A 85 -7.67 1.57 8.71
C TYR A 85 -7.12 0.98 7.42
N ALA A 86 -5.99 1.55 6.98
CA ALA A 86 -5.11 0.99 5.99
C ALA A 86 -3.93 0.31 6.71
N LEU A 87 -3.29 -0.66 6.06
CA LEU A 87 -2.11 -1.34 6.61
C LEU A 87 -0.89 -1.05 5.75
N GLY A 88 0.22 -0.72 6.40
CA GLY A 88 1.56 -0.85 5.84
C GLY A 88 2.16 -2.17 6.30
N VAL A 89 2.58 -2.98 5.35
CA VAL A 89 3.23 -4.28 5.55
C VAL A 89 4.66 -4.12 5.07
N GLY A 90 5.63 -4.36 5.93
CA GLY A 90 7.05 -4.25 5.59
C GLY A 90 7.84 -3.46 6.61
N ASN A 91 9.16 -3.65 6.58
CA ASN A 91 10.05 -3.17 7.64
C ASN A 91 10.41 -1.69 7.51
N ASN A 92 10.20 -1.09 6.32
CA ASN A 92 10.54 0.31 6.02
C ASN A 92 9.31 1.16 5.72
N CYS A 93 8.16 0.78 6.27
CA CYS A 93 6.96 1.57 6.17
C CYS A 93 7.11 2.91 6.94
N PRO A 94 6.80 4.06 6.33
CA PRO A 94 6.86 5.35 7.01
C PRO A 94 5.81 5.42 8.13
N PRO A 95 6.00 6.26 9.16
CA PRO A 95 5.06 6.35 10.28
C PRO A 95 3.71 6.99 9.90
N GLN A 96 3.63 7.62 8.73
CA GLN A 96 2.44 8.28 8.21
C GLN A 96 2.12 7.73 6.82
N ILE A 97 0.83 7.67 6.47
CA ILE A 97 0.43 7.24 5.14
C ILE A 97 1.03 8.19 4.08
N PRO A 98 1.67 7.68 3.02
CA PRO A 98 2.21 8.53 1.98
C PRO A 98 1.11 9.38 1.33
N GLN A 99 1.37 10.68 1.18
CA GLN A 99 0.44 11.62 0.52
C GLN A 99 0.09 11.20 -0.91
N ALA A 100 0.98 10.48 -1.59
CA ALA A 100 0.74 9.93 -2.92
C ALA A 100 -0.37 8.85 -2.99
N LEU A 101 -0.82 8.33 -1.83
CA LEU A 101 -1.94 7.39 -1.72
C LEU A 101 -3.27 8.09 -1.37
N LEU A 102 -3.24 9.37 -1.02
CA LEU A 102 -4.44 10.16 -0.75
C LEU A 102 -5.02 10.74 -2.04
N ASN A 103 -6.25 11.23 -1.95
CA ASN A 103 -7.04 11.78 -3.05
C ASN A 103 -7.21 10.80 -4.21
N LYS A 104 -7.30 9.50 -3.90
CA LYS A 104 -7.46 8.42 -4.86
C LYS A 104 -8.62 7.52 -4.46
N THR A 105 -9.25 6.91 -5.47
CA THR A 105 -10.25 5.86 -5.28
C THR A 105 -9.59 4.50 -5.37
N TYR A 106 -9.98 3.61 -4.47
CA TYR A 106 -9.52 2.23 -4.43
C TYR A 106 -10.71 1.28 -4.57
N THR A 107 -10.46 0.14 -5.19
CA THR A 107 -11.39 -0.98 -5.41
C THR A 107 -10.72 -2.27 -4.97
N ALA A 108 -11.45 -3.38 -4.87
CA ALA A 108 -10.84 -4.67 -4.54
C ALA A 108 -9.69 -5.07 -5.50
N ALA A 109 -9.68 -4.54 -6.73
CA ALA A 109 -8.69 -4.87 -7.74
C ALA A 109 -7.38 -4.06 -7.63
N ASN A 110 -7.37 -2.91 -6.95
CA ASN A 110 -6.22 -2.00 -6.93
C ASN A 110 -5.89 -1.43 -5.55
N ASN A 111 -6.46 -1.98 -4.48
CA ASN A 111 -6.25 -1.48 -3.13
C ASN A 111 -4.90 -1.86 -2.51
N THR A 112 -4.07 -2.64 -3.20
CA THR A 112 -2.72 -2.99 -2.77
C THR A 112 -1.69 -2.25 -3.59
N VAL A 113 -0.81 -1.50 -2.93
CA VAL A 113 0.22 -0.66 -3.58
C VAL A 113 1.58 -0.97 -2.99
N HIS A 114 2.60 -1.21 -3.83
CA HIS A 114 3.95 -1.52 -3.38
C HIS A 114 4.89 -0.34 -3.62
N ALA A 115 5.57 0.13 -2.57
CA ALA A 115 6.59 1.17 -2.67
C ALA A 115 7.76 0.86 -1.73
N THR A 116 8.97 0.75 -2.29
CA THR A 116 10.29 0.58 -1.64
C THR A 116 10.25 0.04 -0.20
N GLY A 117 10.11 -1.29 -0.04
CA GLY A 117 10.17 -1.94 1.28
C GLY A 117 8.92 -1.79 2.14
N CYS A 118 7.83 -1.27 1.58
CA CYS A 118 6.50 -1.25 2.18
C CYS A 118 5.42 -1.58 1.13
N SER A 119 4.49 -2.45 1.51
CA SER A 119 3.27 -2.73 0.77
C SER A 119 2.09 -2.16 1.55
N TYR A 120 1.25 -1.36 0.89
CA TYR A 120 0.10 -0.74 1.50
C TYR A 120 -1.16 -1.49 1.08
N VAL A 121 -1.98 -1.86 2.04
CA VAL A 121 -3.33 -2.42 1.82
C VAL A 121 -4.32 -1.36 2.27
N LEU A 122 -5.06 -0.83 1.30
CA LEU A 122 -5.90 0.35 1.48
C LEU A 122 -7.35 -0.09 1.61
N PRO A 123 -8.17 0.62 2.41
CA PRO A 123 -9.59 0.38 2.40
C PRO A 123 -10.16 0.72 1.02
N TYR A 124 -11.33 0.16 0.72
CA TYR A 124 -12.04 0.42 -0.52
C TYR A 124 -13.55 0.38 -0.32
N VAL A 125 -14.28 1.00 -1.24
CA VAL A 125 -15.74 1.08 -1.23
C VAL A 125 -16.29 0.46 -2.50
N GLU A 126 -17.22 -0.49 -2.35
CA GLU A 126 -17.92 -1.16 -3.44
C GLU A 126 -19.43 -1.10 -3.17
N GLY A 127 -20.12 -0.19 -3.86
CA GLY A 127 -21.54 0.06 -3.61
C GLY A 127 -21.78 0.54 -2.18
N SER A 128 -22.56 -0.22 -1.40
CA SER A 128 -22.85 0.02 0.02
C SER A 128 -21.92 -0.73 0.98
N LYS A 129 -20.85 -1.37 0.46
CA LYS A 129 -19.89 -2.14 1.24
C LYS A 129 -18.55 -1.44 1.33
N ILE A 130 -18.03 -1.31 2.56
CA ILE A 130 -16.73 -0.70 2.83
C ILE A 130 -15.84 -1.78 3.42
N THR A 131 -14.68 -2.03 2.81
CA THR A 131 -13.68 -2.95 3.35
C THR A 131 -12.52 -2.16 3.93
N HIS A 132 -12.09 -2.48 5.15
CA HIS A 132 -10.90 -1.90 5.79
C HIS A 132 -10.12 -2.97 6.57
N TYR A 133 -8.93 -2.62 7.06
CA TYR A 133 -7.94 -3.57 7.54
C TYR A 133 -7.45 -3.21 8.93
N VAL A 134 -7.67 -4.08 9.91
CA VAL A 134 -7.39 -3.81 11.32
C VAL A 134 -6.27 -4.73 11.78
N ALA A 135 -5.13 -4.16 12.16
CA ALA A 135 -4.03 -4.92 12.73
C ALA A 135 -4.23 -5.10 14.24
N LEU A 136 -4.20 -6.35 14.70
CA LEU A 136 -4.21 -6.74 16.12
C LEU A 136 -2.79 -6.95 16.67
N CYS A 137 -1.81 -7.07 15.78
CA CYS A 137 -0.40 -7.26 16.08
C CYS A 137 0.48 -6.20 15.38
N ARG A 138 1.75 -6.08 15.81
CA ARG A 138 2.73 -5.15 15.21
C ARG A 138 3.64 -5.81 14.17
N GLY A 139 3.55 -7.12 13.99
CA GLY A 139 4.35 -7.88 13.04
C GLY A 139 4.63 -9.30 13.52
N GLY A 140 5.02 -10.17 12.58
CA GLY A 140 5.25 -11.58 12.82
C GLY A 140 5.62 -12.34 11.55
N THR A 141 5.76 -13.66 11.68
CA THR A 141 6.06 -14.58 10.55
C THR A 141 4.84 -15.38 10.10
N ASP A 142 3.84 -15.57 10.97
CA ASP A 142 2.59 -16.27 10.67
C ASP A 142 1.45 -15.28 10.85
N LEU A 143 0.92 -14.77 9.75
CA LEU A 143 -0.10 -13.73 9.74
C LEU A 143 -1.45 -14.36 9.41
N ARG A 144 -2.43 -14.13 10.27
CA ARG A 144 -3.79 -14.67 10.11
C ARG A 144 -4.74 -13.52 9.83
N ALA A 145 -5.42 -13.60 8.69
CA ALA A 145 -6.45 -12.65 8.33
C ALA A 145 -7.82 -13.31 8.51
N GLU A 146 -8.71 -12.65 9.26
CA GLU A 146 -10.11 -13.04 9.43
C GLU A 146 -11.02 -11.92 8.96
N VAL A 147 -12.13 -12.28 8.34
CA VAL A 147 -13.10 -11.33 7.80
C VAL A 147 -14.30 -11.27 8.73
N VAL A 148 -14.58 -10.09 9.25
CA VAL A 148 -15.77 -9.81 10.06
C VAL A 148 -16.61 -8.76 9.35
N GLU A 149 -17.92 -8.99 9.28
CA GLU A 149 -18.86 -8.07 8.65
C GLU A 149 -19.95 -7.63 9.64
N GLY A 150 -20.29 -6.34 9.60
CA GLY A 150 -21.40 -5.78 10.36
C GLY A 150 -22.23 -4.86 9.47
N ASP A 151 -23.55 -4.94 9.60
CA ASP A 151 -24.49 -4.08 8.88
C ASP A 151 -25.00 -2.96 9.80
N TYR A 152 -24.78 -1.71 9.37
CA TYR A 152 -25.21 -0.51 10.08
C TYR A 152 -26.01 0.44 9.15
N GLY A 153 -26.70 -0.11 8.14
CA GLY A 153 -27.24 0.64 7.00
C GLY A 153 -26.26 0.77 5.83
N PHE A 154 -25.01 0.38 6.07
CA PHE A 154 -23.97 0.05 5.10
C PHE A 154 -23.16 -1.13 5.66
N VAL A 155 -22.63 -1.97 4.79
CA VAL A 155 -21.88 -3.18 5.21
C VAL A 155 -20.44 -2.78 5.47
N ILE A 156 -20.00 -2.83 6.73
CA ILE A 156 -18.60 -2.66 7.09
C ILE A 156 -17.95 -4.04 7.17
N ARG A 157 -16.95 -4.27 6.32
CA ARG A 157 -16.11 -5.47 6.30
C ARG A 157 -14.74 -5.13 6.87
N ALA A 158 -14.45 -5.64 8.06
CA ALA A 158 -13.13 -5.55 8.67
C ALA A 158 -12.33 -6.83 8.37
N VAL A 159 -11.14 -6.68 7.81
CA VAL A 159 -10.14 -7.75 7.77
C VAL A 159 -9.25 -7.59 8.99
N LEU A 160 -9.47 -8.43 9.99
CA LEU A 160 -8.67 -8.49 11.21
C LEU A 160 -7.38 -9.25 10.92
N VAL A 161 -6.23 -8.66 11.21
CA VAL A 161 -4.91 -9.27 10.99
C VAL A 161 -4.24 -9.53 12.33
N ASP A 162 -3.98 -10.80 12.61
CA ASP A 162 -3.30 -11.29 13.80
C ASP A 162 -1.93 -11.92 13.46
N CYS A 163 -1.05 -11.98 14.47
CA CYS A 163 0.30 -12.55 14.45
C CYS A 163 0.49 -13.31 15.77
#